data_AF-A0A6F8YXS6-F1
#
_entry.id   AF-A0A6F8YXS6-F1
#
_cell.length_a   1.000
_cell.length_b   1.000
_cell.length_c   1.000
_cell.angle_alpha   90.00
_cell.angle_beta   90.00
_cell.angle_gamma   90.00
#
_symmetry.space_group_name_H-M   'P 1'
#
loop_
_entity.id
_entity.type
_entity.pdbx_description
1 polymer ?
#
loop_
_entity_poly.entity_id
_entity_poly.type
_entity_poly.pdbx_seq_one_letter_code
_entity_poly.pdbx_strand_id
1 'polypeptide(L)'
;MRRPLALLACAALVLTALVVPAGGASARADAGTAVLLFSKTAGFRHDSIPAGVAAIERLGEQNGFTVDATEDAAAFTPENLARYQAVVFLSTTGDVLDATQQAAFEGYIRGGGGYAGIHAAADTEYDWAWYGGLVGAYFRSHPATQQATVRLEDRANPSTSHLPQTWTRTDEWYDYRTNPRADVKVLANLDESSYSGGGMGADHPITWCQRYDGGRSWYTGMGHTTESFADENYLRMLLGGIRLAAGDAAGDCRPESGYTPLFDGTRTSLDQWRQAGPGGFTLDDGTISSFGGMGLLWFPVRTFSDYSLKVDWMMPGDDNGGVFVGFPNPGNDPWAPVSAGHEIQIDATDADPTRTTGSVYSFKAPDTALREANLNGPGEWNSYDIRVSGQHVEVYLNGVKITDYVSDRAIADGYIGVQNDGAGLDISYRNIRVRAGGTTGEDLARGKPTEASSVEPGSTHVPGNAVDGDASTRWGSAHSDPQWISVDLGAVYDLSRVRLSWEAAFARSYEIQTSTDGTDWTPVHSTAAGDGGIDDAEVTGQGRYVRVYCAERGTQWGTRCGS
;
A
#
# COMPACT_ATOMS: atom_id res chain seq x y z
N MET A 1 88.49 -1.16 -38.40
CA MET A 1 89.24 -1.69 -37.24
C MET A 1 88.25 -2.25 -36.22
N ARG A 2 88.52 -3.48 -35.74
CA ARG A 2 88.11 -4.16 -34.49
C ARG A 2 86.78 -3.77 -33.76
N ARG A 3 85.94 -4.80 -33.59
CA ARG A 3 84.84 -5.06 -32.61
C ARG A 3 85.15 -4.59 -31.16
N PRO A 4 84.17 -4.37 -30.23
CA PRO A 4 83.16 -5.40 -29.83
C PRO A 4 81.76 -4.97 -29.30
N LEU A 5 81.02 -6.02 -28.93
CA LEU A 5 79.68 -6.22 -28.36
C LEU A 5 79.14 -5.21 -27.31
N ALA A 6 77.81 -5.07 -27.26
CA ALA A 6 77.00 -5.30 -26.04
C ALA A 6 75.52 -5.56 -26.37
N LEU A 7 74.98 -6.69 -25.89
CA LEU A 7 73.54 -6.94 -25.77
C LEU A 7 72.96 -6.10 -24.62
N LEU A 8 71.78 -5.52 -24.80
CA LEU A 8 70.86 -5.18 -23.72
C LEU A 8 69.45 -5.57 -24.15
N ALA A 9 68.87 -6.47 -23.35
CA ALA A 9 67.51 -6.95 -23.47
C ALA A 9 66.53 -5.93 -22.88
N CYS A 10 65.50 -5.56 -23.64
CA CYS A 10 64.29 -4.92 -23.11
C CYS A 10 63.14 -5.91 -23.24
N ALA A 11 62.68 -6.43 -22.11
CA ALA A 11 61.47 -7.23 -22.01
C ALA A 11 60.25 -6.30 -22.21
N ALA A 12 59.46 -6.55 -23.25
CA ALA A 12 58.16 -5.93 -23.42
C ALA A 12 57.11 -6.80 -22.71
N LEU A 13 56.54 -6.28 -21.61
CA LEU A 13 55.34 -6.84 -21.00
C LEU A 13 54.17 -6.64 -21.97
N VAL A 14 53.64 -7.72 -22.54
CA VAL A 14 52.35 -7.73 -23.23
C VAL A 14 51.29 -8.03 -22.18
N LEU A 15 50.54 -7.01 -21.74
CA LEU A 15 49.30 -7.21 -20.99
C LEU A 15 48.23 -7.71 -21.97
N THR A 16 47.95 -9.01 -21.94
CA THR A 16 46.71 -9.57 -22.50
C THR A 16 45.55 -9.23 -21.57
N ALA A 17 44.77 -8.21 -21.94
CA ALA A 17 43.46 -7.97 -21.31
C ALA A 17 42.52 -9.11 -21.72
N LEU A 18 42.19 -9.99 -20.77
CA LEU A 18 41.07 -10.92 -20.89
C LEU A 18 39.78 -10.08 -20.94
N VAL A 19 39.21 -9.94 -22.13
CA VAL A 19 37.83 -9.48 -22.30
C VAL A 19 36.93 -10.61 -21.80
N VAL A 20 36.50 -10.51 -20.55
CA VAL A 20 35.35 -11.27 -20.05
C VAL A 20 34.13 -10.68 -20.76
N PRO A 21 33.34 -11.45 -21.51
CA PRO A 21 32.09 -10.93 -22.03
C PRO A 21 31.19 -10.68 -20.82
N ALA A 22 30.84 -9.42 -20.59
CA ALA A 22 29.74 -9.06 -19.72
C ALA A 22 28.52 -9.83 -20.26
N GLY A 23 27.98 -10.73 -19.44
CA GLY A 23 26.70 -11.38 -19.73
C GLY A 23 25.66 -10.28 -19.86
N GLY A 24 25.37 -9.89 -21.09
CA GLY A 24 24.26 -9.01 -21.40
C GLY A 24 23.00 -9.69 -20.90
N ALA A 25 22.29 -9.01 -20.01
CA ALA A 25 20.88 -9.27 -19.82
C ALA A 25 20.26 -9.28 -21.22
N SER A 26 19.73 -10.43 -21.63
CA SER A 26 18.96 -10.53 -22.86
C SER A 26 17.83 -9.52 -22.74
N ALA A 27 17.92 -8.42 -23.49
CA ALA A 27 16.75 -7.63 -23.80
C ALA A 27 15.72 -8.60 -24.34
N ARG A 28 14.62 -8.79 -23.60
CA ARG A 28 13.48 -9.61 -24.02
C ARG A 28 12.89 -8.86 -25.22
N ALA A 29 13.34 -9.23 -26.42
CA ALA A 29 12.84 -8.68 -27.66
C ALA A 29 11.35 -9.02 -27.77
N ASP A 30 10.50 -8.00 -27.66
CA ASP A 30 9.22 -7.78 -28.36
C ASP A 30 8.37 -9.01 -28.71
N ALA A 31 8.27 -9.97 -27.78
CA ALA A 31 7.24 -10.99 -27.80
C ALA A 31 6.10 -10.43 -26.95
N GLY A 32 4.98 -10.09 -27.59
CA GLY A 32 3.79 -9.55 -26.91
C GLY A 32 3.35 -10.44 -25.74
N THR A 33 2.57 -9.86 -24.82
CA THR A 33 2.11 -10.54 -23.61
C THR A 33 1.42 -11.86 -23.93
N ALA A 34 1.78 -12.90 -23.19
CA ALA A 34 1.19 -14.23 -23.25
C ALA A 34 0.66 -14.63 -21.88
N VAL A 35 -0.54 -15.19 -21.86
CA VAL A 35 -1.26 -15.61 -20.66
C VAL A 35 -1.60 -17.09 -20.77
N LEU A 36 -1.25 -17.87 -19.74
CA LEU A 36 -1.75 -19.24 -19.60
C LEU A 36 -3.07 -19.18 -18.83
N LEU A 37 -4.17 -19.61 -19.45
CA LEU A 37 -5.48 -19.67 -18.80
C LEU A 37 -5.77 -21.11 -18.36
N PHE A 38 -5.72 -21.34 -17.05
CA PHE A 38 -5.88 -22.65 -16.44
C PHE A 38 -7.24 -22.79 -15.76
N SER A 39 -8.02 -23.81 -16.12
CA SER A 39 -9.38 -24.02 -15.62
C SER A 39 -9.68 -25.46 -15.19
N LYS A 40 -8.66 -26.22 -14.79
CA LYS A 40 -8.83 -27.58 -14.27
C LYS A 40 -9.59 -27.56 -12.95
N THR A 41 -10.50 -28.52 -12.78
CA THR A 41 -11.27 -28.71 -11.53
C THR A 41 -11.12 -30.15 -11.05
N ALA A 42 -10.75 -30.33 -9.79
CA ALA A 42 -10.81 -31.58 -9.04
C ALA A 42 -11.97 -31.59 -8.02
N GLY A 43 -12.68 -30.47 -7.86
CA GLY A 43 -13.88 -30.30 -7.05
C GLY A 43 -15.12 -29.94 -7.88
N PHE A 44 -15.92 -28.99 -7.39
CA PHE A 44 -17.10 -28.50 -8.10
C PHE A 44 -16.70 -27.86 -9.44
N ARG A 45 -17.52 -28.09 -10.47
CA ARG A 45 -17.30 -27.56 -11.82
C ARG A 45 -18.32 -26.47 -12.10
N HIS A 46 -17.85 -25.23 -12.26
CA HIS A 46 -18.71 -24.08 -12.56
C HIS A 46 -19.13 -24.06 -14.03
N ASP A 47 -20.43 -23.87 -14.27
CA ASP A 47 -21.01 -23.75 -15.62
C ASP A 47 -20.50 -22.51 -16.38
N SER A 48 -19.94 -21.53 -15.68
CA SER A 48 -19.42 -20.29 -16.25
C SER A 48 -18.05 -20.43 -16.91
N ILE A 49 -17.32 -21.53 -16.67
CA ILE A 49 -15.93 -21.70 -17.17
C ILE A 49 -15.84 -21.56 -18.70
N PRO A 50 -16.69 -22.20 -19.52
CA PRO A 50 -16.65 -22.01 -20.97
C PRO A 50 -16.87 -20.54 -21.40
N ALA A 51 -17.76 -19.81 -20.72
CA ALA A 51 -17.98 -18.39 -21.00
C ALA A 51 -16.79 -17.52 -20.57
N GLY A 52 -16.16 -17.85 -19.45
CA GLY A 52 -14.95 -17.18 -18.97
C GLY A 52 -13.75 -17.39 -19.89
N VAL A 53 -13.54 -18.61 -20.39
CA VAL A 53 -12.50 -18.88 -21.40
C VAL A 53 -12.71 -18.02 -22.64
N ALA A 54 -13.90 -18.10 -23.24
CA ALA A 54 -14.22 -17.34 -24.45
C ALA A 54 -14.14 -15.81 -24.25
N ALA A 55 -14.44 -15.32 -23.04
CA ALA A 55 -14.32 -13.91 -22.70
C ALA A 55 -12.86 -13.47 -22.59
N ILE A 56 -12.01 -14.23 -21.90
CA ILE A 56 -10.59 -13.88 -21.71
C ILE A 56 -9.82 -14.00 -23.03
N GLU A 57 -10.09 -15.02 -23.86
CA GLU A 57 -9.53 -15.11 -25.22
C GLU A 57 -9.88 -13.88 -26.06
N ARG A 58 -11.15 -13.45 -26.04
CA ARG A 58 -11.60 -12.23 -26.73
C ARG A 58 -10.93 -10.97 -26.17
N LEU A 59 -10.73 -10.88 -24.85
CA LEU A 59 -9.97 -9.77 -24.27
C LEU A 59 -8.53 -9.75 -24.79
N GLY A 60 -7.91 -10.93 -24.92
CA GLY A 60 -6.58 -11.08 -25.53
C GLY A 60 -6.53 -10.56 -26.97
N GLU A 61 -7.44 -11.04 -27.81
CA GLU A 61 -7.57 -10.60 -29.21
C GLU A 61 -7.77 -9.08 -29.34
N GLN A 62 -8.58 -8.48 -28.47
CA GLN A 62 -8.91 -7.06 -28.52
C GLN A 62 -7.81 -6.15 -27.97
N ASN A 63 -6.95 -6.65 -27.08
CA ASN A 63 -5.99 -5.85 -26.33
C ASN A 63 -4.52 -6.28 -26.54
N GLY A 64 -4.25 -7.15 -27.52
CA GLY A 64 -2.90 -7.43 -27.98
C GLY A 64 -2.10 -8.40 -27.10
N PHE A 65 -2.78 -9.32 -26.40
CA PHE A 65 -2.12 -10.42 -25.68
C PHE A 65 -2.67 -11.77 -26.11
N THR A 66 -1.82 -12.81 -26.06
CA THR A 66 -2.20 -14.18 -26.41
C THR A 66 -2.69 -14.94 -25.19
N VAL A 67 -3.63 -15.87 -25.40
CA VAL A 67 -4.22 -16.71 -24.35
C VAL A 67 -4.10 -18.16 -24.77
N ASP A 68 -3.33 -18.94 -24.02
CA ASP A 68 -3.25 -20.39 -24.17
C ASP A 68 -4.13 -21.03 -23.08
N ALA A 69 -5.36 -21.43 -23.43
CA ALA A 69 -6.29 -22.05 -22.49
C ALA A 69 -6.04 -23.56 -22.34
N THR A 70 -6.02 -24.07 -21.11
CA THR A 70 -5.80 -25.49 -20.82
C THR A 70 -6.43 -25.94 -19.50
N GLU A 71 -6.80 -27.22 -19.45
CA GLU A 71 -7.16 -27.94 -18.22
C GLU A 71 -6.11 -29.02 -17.87
N ASP A 72 -5.04 -29.12 -18.66
CA ASP A 72 -3.96 -30.07 -18.46
C ASP A 72 -2.88 -29.49 -17.53
N ALA A 73 -2.78 -30.07 -16.32
CA ALA A 73 -1.78 -29.68 -15.33
C ALA A 73 -0.33 -29.98 -15.78
N ALA A 74 -0.13 -30.82 -16.80
CA ALA A 74 1.19 -31.04 -17.40
C ALA A 74 1.80 -29.77 -18.03
N ALA A 75 1.00 -28.71 -18.21
CA ALA A 75 1.49 -27.40 -18.62
C ALA A 75 2.37 -26.70 -17.54
N PHE A 76 2.32 -27.12 -16.28
CA PHE A 76 3.07 -26.52 -15.17
C PHE A 76 4.49 -27.09 -15.09
N THR A 77 5.31 -26.74 -16.08
CA THR A 77 6.77 -26.98 -16.06
C THR A 77 7.52 -25.64 -16.08
N PRO A 78 8.75 -25.57 -15.54
CA PRO A 78 9.55 -24.35 -15.59
C PRO A 78 9.71 -23.81 -17.02
N GLU A 79 9.95 -24.70 -17.99
CA GLU A 79 10.17 -24.34 -19.39
C GLU A 79 8.91 -23.76 -20.04
N ASN A 80 7.73 -24.33 -19.76
CA ASN A 80 6.50 -23.83 -20.33
C ASN A 80 6.05 -22.54 -19.65
N LEU A 81 6.12 -22.46 -18.32
CA LEU A 81 5.71 -21.28 -17.55
C LEU A 81 6.55 -20.04 -17.88
N ALA A 82 7.83 -20.19 -18.23
CA ALA A 82 8.71 -19.08 -18.63
C ALA A 82 8.25 -18.31 -19.90
N ARG A 83 7.31 -18.88 -20.66
CA ARG A 83 6.72 -18.24 -21.85
C ARG A 83 5.68 -17.18 -21.52
N TYR A 84 5.07 -17.24 -20.34
CA TYR A 84 3.91 -16.41 -19.98
C TYR A 84 4.29 -15.30 -19.00
N GLN A 85 3.63 -14.15 -19.14
CA GLN A 85 3.73 -13.03 -18.21
C GLN A 85 2.75 -13.18 -17.04
N ALA A 86 1.62 -13.85 -17.27
CA ALA A 86 0.65 -14.19 -16.25
C ALA A 86 0.07 -15.61 -16.44
N VAL A 87 -0.29 -16.23 -15.32
CA VAL A 87 -1.10 -17.44 -15.28
C VAL A 87 -2.43 -17.09 -14.61
N VAL A 88 -3.54 -17.33 -15.31
CA VAL A 88 -4.89 -17.10 -14.80
C VAL A 88 -5.47 -18.43 -14.32
N PHE A 89 -5.95 -18.47 -13.08
CA PHE A 89 -6.73 -19.59 -12.56
C PHE A 89 -8.21 -19.19 -12.65
N LEU A 90 -8.92 -19.76 -13.61
CA LEU A 90 -10.33 -19.49 -13.87
C LEU A 90 -11.20 -20.58 -13.24
N SER A 91 -11.75 -20.26 -12.07
CA SER A 91 -12.66 -21.15 -11.32
C SER A 91 -12.12 -22.58 -11.17
N THR A 92 -10.82 -22.71 -10.91
CA THR A 92 -10.22 -23.99 -10.51
C THR A 92 -10.82 -24.42 -9.16
N THR A 93 -10.84 -25.72 -8.85
CA THR A 93 -11.34 -26.22 -7.55
C THR A 93 -10.61 -27.48 -7.14
N GLY A 94 -10.44 -27.69 -5.83
CA GLY A 94 -9.77 -28.87 -5.27
C GLY A 94 -8.25 -28.88 -5.46
N ASP A 95 -7.66 -30.07 -5.41
CA ASP A 95 -6.21 -30.30 -5.59
C ASP A 95 -5.92 -30.59 -7.08
N VAL A 96 -5.34 -29.61 -7.78
CA VAL A 96 -5.24 -29.60 -9.25
C VAL A 96 -3.80 -29.77 -9.75
N LEU A 97 -2.80 -29.46 -8.91
CA LEU A 97 -1.37 -29.59 -9.20
C LEU A 97 -0.69 -30.56 -8.23
N ASP A 98 0.12 -31.48 -8.77
CA ASP A 98 0.99 -32.31 -7.93
C ASP A 98 2.21 -31.52 -7.40
N ALA A 99 2.96 -32.13 -6.48
CA ALA A 99 4.13 -31.48 -5.86
C ALA A 99 5.20 -30.97 -6.85
N THR A 100 5.36 -31.61 -8.01
CA THR A 100 6.32 -31.16 -9.04
C THR A 100 5.79 -29.91 -9.74
N GLN A 101 4.51 -29.90 -10.07
CA GLN A 101 3.82 -28.77 -10.71
C GLN A 101 3.69 -27.58 -9.76
N GLN A 102 3.41 -27.83 -8.46
CA GLN A 102 3.45 -26.83 -7.40
C GLN A 102 4.82 -26.16 -7.34
N ALA A 103 5.91 -26.95 -7.25
CA ALA A 103 7.27 -26.41 -7.21
C ALA A 103 7.64 -25.59 -8.46
N ALA A 104 7.18 -26.01 -9.64
CA ALA A 104 7.35 -25.24 -10.88
C ALA A 104 6.62 -23.88 -10.80
N PHE A 105 5.40 -23.87 -10.27
CA PHE A 105 4.62 -22.65 -10.12
C PHE A 105 5.21 -21.69 -9.07
N GLU A 106 5.72 -22.20 -7.95
CA GLU A 106 6.45 -21.35 -6.98
C GLU A 106 7.68 -20.71 -7.63
N GLY A 107 8.45 -21.50 -8.40
CA GLY A 107 9.62 -21.00 -9.13
C GLY A 107 9.25 -19.91 -10.14
N TYR A 108 8.13 -20.06 -10.84
CA TYR A 108 7.60 -19.06 -11.76
C TYR A 108 7.23 -17.74 -11.04
N ILE A 109 6.51 -17.80 -9.92
CA ILE A 109 6.15 -16.61 -9.13
C ILE A 109 7.40 -15.94 -8.54
N ARG A 110 8.33 -16.72 -7.97
CA ARG A 110 9.65 -16.22 -7.48
C ARG A 110 10.50 -15.58 -8.56
N GLY A 111 10.35 -16.03 -9.81
CA GLY A 111 10.96 -15.43 -10.98
C GLY A 111 10.31 -14.11 -11.44
N GLY A 112 9.31 -13.61 -10.72
CA GLY A 112 8.57 -12.40 -11.08
C GLY A 112 7.36 -12.66 -11.97
N GLY A 113 6.90 -13.90 -12.09
CA GLY A 113 5.67 -14.27 -12.79
C GLY A 113 4.40 -13.66 -12.18
N GLY A 114 3.37 -13.49 -13.00
CA GLY A 114 2.05 -13.01 -12.60
C GLY A 114 1.05 -14.13 -12.33
N TYR A 115 0.17 -13.93 -11.35
CA TYR A 115 -0.99 -14.74 -11.06
C TYR A 115 -2.26 -13.89 -11.04
N ALA A 116 -3.32 -14.40 -11.67
CA ALA A 116 -4.67 -13.85 -11.57
C ALA A 116 -5.66 -14.95 -11.19
N GLY A 117 -6.28 -14.87 -10.01
CA GLY A 117 -7.30 -15.82 -9.56
C GLY A 117 -8.71 -15.28 -9.76
N ILE A 118 -9.60 -16.10 -10.30
CA ILE A 118 -10.99 -15.74 -10.54
C ILE A 118 -11.91 -16.74 -9.81
N HIS A 119 -12.83 -16.18 -9.03
CA HIS A 119 -13.90 -16.88 -8.31
C HIS A 119 -13.39 -18.09 -7.50
N ALA A 120 -13.61 -19.30 -8.02
CA ALA A 120 -13.29 -20.54 -7.33
C ALA A 120 -11.79 -20.82 -7.20
N ALA A 121 -10.92 -20.00 -7.79
CA ALA A 121 -9.48 -20.07 -7.51
C ALA A 121 -9.16 -20.06 -5.98
N ALA A 122 -9.99 -19.44 -5.14
CA ALA A 122 -9.84 -19.53 -3.67
C ALA A 122 -10.28 -20.88 -3.06
N ASP A 123 -11.02 -21.71 -3.80
CA ASP A 123 -11.42 -23.09 -3.50
C ASP A 123 -10.44 -24.13 -4.08
N THR A 124 -9.18 -23.76 -4.24
CA THR A 124 -8.12 -24.60 -4.85
C THR A 124 -6.96 -24.79 -3.87
N GLU A 125 -6.31 -25.96 -3.88
CA GLU A 125 -5.03 -26.22 -3.18
C GLU A 125 -5.02 -25.93 -1.66
N TYR A 126 -6.02 -26.42 -0.91
CA TYR A 126 -6.15 -26.14 0.54
C TYR A 126 -5.00 -26.62 1.41
N ASP A 127 -4.30 -27.68 1.00
CA ASP A 127 -3.18 -28.27 1.76
C ASP A 127 -1.83 -27.62 1.41
N TRP A 128 -1.81 -26.67 0.45
CA TRP A 128 -0.62 -25.97 0.00
C TRP A 128 -0.61 -24.52 0.50
N ALA A 129 -0.15 -24.32 1.74
CA ALA A 129 -0.20 -23.02 2.43
C ALA A 129 0.44 -21.85 1.64
N TRP A 130 1.47 -22.13 0.82
CA TRP A 130 2.07 -21.12 -0.05
C TRP A 130 1.07 -20.57 -1.08
N TYR A 131 0.25 -21.43 -1.69
CA TYR A 131 -0.83 -20.98 -2.57
C TYR A 131 -1.88 -20.16 -1.82
N GLY A 132 -2.21 -20.53 -0.58
CA GLY A 132 -3.08 -19.76 0.30
C GLY A 132 -2.60 -18.32 0.47
N GLY A 133 -1.28 -18.13 0.62
CA GLY A 133 -0.67 -16.81 0.63
C GLY A 133 -0.74 -16.10 -0.72
N LEU A 134 -0.52 -16.80 -1.84
CA LEU A 134 -0.59 -16.24 -3.19
C LEU A 134 -1.99 -15.73 -3.54
N VAL A 135 -3.04 -16.54 -3.31
CA VAL A 135 -4.44 -16.16 -3.53
C VAL A 135 -4.91 -15.15 -2.48
N GLY A 136 -4.32 -15.16 -1.29
CA GLY A 136 -4.56 -14.21 -0.20
C GLY A 136 -5.56 -14.71 0.85
N ALA A 137 -6.60 -15.44 0.44
CA ALA A 137 -7.50 -16.13 1.34
C ALA A 137 -8.19 -17.31 0.68
N TYR A 138 -8.41 -18.37 1.46
CA TYR A 138 -9.13 -19.56 1.02
C TYR A 138 -10.65 -19.40 1.14
N PHE A 139 -11.38 -20.04 0.25
CA PHE A 139 -12.84 -20.17 0.32
C PHE A 139 -13.29 -20.89 1.61
N ARG A 140 -14.42 -20.44 2.16
CA ARG A 140 -15.08 -21.05 3.32
C ARG A 140 -16.52 -21.47 3.00
N SER A 141 -17.32 -20.55 2.49
CA SER A 141 -18.75 -20.71 2.27
C SER A 141 -19.28 -19.66 1.30
N HIS A 142 -20.50 -19.83 0.80
CA HIS A 142 -21.23 -18.80 0.09
C HIS A 142 -22.74 -18.97 0.34
N PRO A 143 -23.55 -17.90 0.25
CA PRO A 143 -25.00 -18.02 0.21
C PRO A 143 -25.47 -18.38 -1.21
N ALA A 144 -26.79 -18.38 -1.43
CA ALA A 144 -27.35 -18.47 -2.78
C ALA A 144 -26.91 -17.27 -3.62
N THR A 145 -26.76 -17.48 -4.93
CA THR A 145 -26.57 -16.43 -5.93
C THR A 145 -27.63 -15.35 -5.77
N GLN A 146 -27.21 -14.12 -5.57
CA GLN A 146 -28.12 -13.00 -5.34
C GLN A 146 -27.44 -11.68 -5.70
N GLN A 147 -28.21 -10.61 -5.74
CA GLN A 147 -27.67 -9.28 -5.93
C GLN A 147 -26.99 -8.78 -4.65
N ALA A 148 -25.86 -8.11 -4.79
CA ALA A 148 -25.19 -7.37 -3.71
C ALA A 148 -24.54 -6.09 -4.26
N THR A 149 -24.25 -5.16 -3.36
CA THR A 149 -23.50 -3.94 -3.63
C THR A 149 -22.02 -4.17 -3.34
N VAL A 150 -21.18 -3.94 -4.35
CA VAL A 150 -19.73 -3.88 -4.24
C VAL A 150 -19.32 -2.41 -4.03
N ARG A 151 -18.55 -2.13 -2.99
CA ARG A 151 -17.95 -0.82 -2.70
C ARG A 151 -16.50 -0.80 -3.17
N LEU A 152 -16.13 0.18 -3.98
CA LEU A 152 -14.78 0.29 -4.54
C LEU A 152 -13.93 1.17 -3.62
N GLU A 153 -12.91 0.57 -2.99
CA GLU A 153 -12.01 1.26 -2.04
C GLU A 153 -10.81 1.89 -2.74
N ASP A 154 -10.29 1.23 -3.77
CA ASP A 154 -9.24 1.78 -4.62
C ASP A 154 -9.76 1.87 -6.05
N ARG A 155 -9.82 3.09 -6.58
CA ARG A 155 -10.20 3.36 -7.97
C ARG A 155 -9.00 3.90 -8.78
N ALA A 156 -7.78 3.88 -8.27
CA ALA A 156 -6.61 4.11 -9.11
C ALA A 156 -6.18 2.84 -9.84
N ASN A 157 -6.47 1.67 -9.27
CA ASN A 157 -6.08 0.39 -9.82
C ASN A 157 -6.69 0.13 -11.22
N PRO A 158 -5.93 -0.40 -12.20
CA PRO A 158 -6.41 -0.69 -13.55
C PRO A 158 -7.67 -1.57 -13.61
N SER A 159 -7.88 -2.44 -12.63
CA SER A 159 -9.04 -3.34 -12.56
C SER A 159 -10.32 -2.68 -12.04
N THR A 160 -10.24 -1.50 -11.43
CA THR A 160 -11.38 -0.85 -10.76
C THR A 160 -11.58 0.61 -11.15
N SER A 161 -10.67 1.21 -11.93
CA SER A 161 -10.67 2.64 -12.18
C SER A 161 -11.85 3.17 -13.00
N HIS A 162 -12.43 2.33 -13.87
CA HIS A 162 -13.62 2.62 -14.67
C HIS A 162 -14.94 2.43 -13.91
N LEU A 163 -14.91 1.75 -12.76
CA LEU A 163 -16.12 1.43 -12.01
C LEU A 163 -16.59 2.64 -11.21
N PRO A 164 -17.91 2.80 -10.99
CA PRO A 164 -18.46 3.78 -10.05
C PRO A 164 -18.00 3.48 -8.61
N GLN A 165 -18.21 4.41 -7.66
CA GLN A 165 -17.88 4.17 -6.24
C GLN A 165 -18.62 2.96 -5.64
N THR A 166 -19.84 2.72 -6.12
CA THR A 166 -20.66 1.56 -5.75
C THR A 166 -21.17 0.88 -7.00
N TRP A 167 -21.07 -0.44 -7.05
CA TRP A 167 -21.49 -1.26 -8.18
C TRP A 167 -22.38 -2.40 -7.68
N THR A 168 -23.65 -2.36 -8.05
CA THR A 168 -24.62 -3.42 -7.72
C THR A 168 -24.67 -4.44 -8.84
N ARG A 169 -24.48 -5.71 -8.52
CA ARG A 169 -24.51 -6.83 -9.49
C ARG A 169 -24.98 -8.12 -8.84
N THR A 170 -25.24 -9.14 -9.65
CA THR A 170 -25.62 -10.49 -9.19
C THR A 170 -24.47 -11.46 -9.39
N ASP A 171 -24.12 -12.19 -8.33
CA ASP A 171 -23.09 -13.24 -8.36
C ASP A 171 -23.29 -14.20 -7.16
N GLU A 172 -22.42 -15.21 -7.04
CA GLU A 172 -22.26 -16.02 -5.82
C GLU A 172 -21.14 -15.44 -4.95
N TRP A 173 -21.48 -15.04 -3.72
CA TRP A 173 -20.61 -14.24 -2.85
C TRP A 173 -19.80 -15.10 -1.88
N TYR A 174 -18.49 -15.16 -2.06
CA TYR A 174 -17.62 -16.00 -1.23
C TYR A 174 -17.31 -15.36 0.12
N ASP A 175 -17.58 -16.11 1.18
CA ASP A 175 -16.90 -15.95 2.46
C ASP A 175 -15.53 -16.62 2.40
N TYR A 176 -14.59 -16.05 3.13
CA TYR A 176 -13.22 -16.56 3.23
C TYR A 176 -12.93 -17.14 4.61
N ARG A 177 -11.94 -18.04 4.69
CA ARG A 177 -11.47 -18.61 5.96
C ARG A 177 -10.78 -17.56 6.84
N THR A 178 -10.17 -16.56 6.21
CA THR A 178 -9.49 -15.43 6.83
C THR A 178 -9.85 -14.15 6.08
N ASN A 179 -9.81 -13.01 6.76
CA ASN A 179 -9.89 -11.70 6.11
C ASN A 179 -8.49 -11.32 5.61
N PRO A 180 -8.28 -11.10 4.29
CA PRO A 180 -6.96 -10.87 3.72
C PRO A 180 -6.43 -9.44 3.92
N ARG A 181 -7.24 -8.49 4.42
CA ARG A 181 -6.93 -7.04 4.40
C ARG A 181 -5.56 -6.66 4.99
N ALA A 182 -5.09 -7.39 6.01
CA ALA A 182 -3.81 -7.08 6.64
C ALA A 182 -2.62 -7.26 5.68
N ASP A 183 -2.74 -8.20 4.74
CA ASP A 183 -1.63 -8.67 3.91
C ASP A 183 -1.77 -8.28 2.43
N VAL A 184 -2.95 -7.81 2.01
CA VAL A 184 -3.25 -7.45 0.62
C VAL A 184 -3.71 -6.00 0.49
N LYS A 185 -3.57 -5.46 -0.72
CA LYS A 185 -4.29 -4.25 -1.11
C LYS A 185 -5.71 -4.61 -1.50
N VAL A 186 -6.68 -4.27 -0.64
CA VAL A 186 -8.10 -4.39 -0.96
C VAL A 186 -8.47 -3.34 -2.01
N LEU A 187 -9.12 -3.79 -3.09
CA LEU A 187 -9.59 -2.95 -4.19
C LEU A 187 -11.12 -2.77 -4.11
N ALA A 188 -11.83 -3.82 -3.72
CA ALA A 188 -13.28 -3.82 -3.58
C ALA A 188 -13.75 -4.65 -2.38
N ASN A 189 -14.86 -4.21 -1.79
CA ASN A 189 -15.49 -4.81 -0.61
C ASN A 189 -16.96 -5.11 -0.89
N LEU A 190 -17.50 -6.20 -0.35
CA LEU A 190 -18.93 -6.48 -0.38
C LEU A 190 -19.66 -5.78 0.76
N ASP A 191 -20.77 -5.14 0.44
CA ASP A 191 -21.68 -4.61 1.45
C ASP A 191 -22.63 -5.70 1.93
N GLU A 192 -22.29 -6.38 3.03
CA GLU A 192 -23.15 -7.41 3.63
C GLU A 192 -24.52 -6.88 4.08
N SER A 193 -24.72 -5.56 4.22
CA SER A 193 -26.06 -5.02 4.49
C SER A 193 -27.00 -5.05 3.28
N SER A 194 -26.45 -5.29 2.08
CA SER A 194 -27.19 -5.31 0.82
C SER A 194 -27.68 -6.69 0.38
N TYR A 195 -27.25 -7.76 1.07
CA TYR A 195 -27.60 -9.14 0.75
C TYR A 195 -27.73 -9.99 2.03
N SER A 196 -28.08 -11.27 1.90
CA SER A 196 -28.26 -12.16 3.05
C SER A 196 -27.33 -13.38 3.00
N GLY A 197 -26.88 -13.81 4.18
CA GLY A 197 -26.05 -15.02 4.34
C GLY A 197 -24.55 -14.83 4.17
N GLY A 198 -24.05 -13.59 4.19
CA GLY A 198 -22.63 -13.29 4.36
C GLY A 198 -22.14 -13.61 5.77
N GLY A 199 -20.84 -13.86 5.92
CA GLY A 199 -20.24 -14.22 7.20
C GLY A 199 -18.84 -13.65 7.41
N MET A 200 -18.48 -12.56 6.72
CA MET A 200 -17.25 -11.79 6.90
C MET A 200 -17.50 -10.51 7.72
N GLY A 201 -18.73 -10.01 7.76
CA GLY A 201 -19.15 -8.85 8.53
C GLY A 201 -18.97 -7.52 7.79
N ALA A 202 -18.65 -6.45 8.53
CA ALA A 202 -18.54 -5.10 7.96
C ALA A 202 -17.37 -4.93 6.98
N ASP A 203 -16.36 -5.80 7.09
CA ASP A 203 -15.20 -5.82 6.21
C ASP A 203 -15.14 -7.16 5.46
N HIS A 204 -15.60 -7.14 4.21
CA HIS A 204 -15.68 -8.29 3.32
C HIS A 204 -14.93 -8.00 2.02
N PRO A 205 -13.58 -8.04 2.01
CA PRO A 205 -12.81 -7.90 0.77
C PRO A 205 -13.24 -8.94 -0.26
N ILE A 206 -13.48 -8.52 -1.50
CA ILE A 206 -13.92 -9.41 -2.60
C ILE A 206 -13.02 -9.30 -3.83
N THR A 207 -12.19 -8.26 -3.91
CA THR A 207 -11.16 -8.12 -4.96
C THR A 207 -9.95 -7.43 -4.37
N TRP A 208 -8.77 -7.98 -4.62
CA TRP A 208 -7.51 -7.48 -4.06
C TRP A 208 -6.32 -7.78 -4.97
N CYS A 209 -5.21 -7.12 -4.68
CA CYS A 209 -3.93 -7.44 -5.29
C CYS A 209 -2.79 -7.38 -4.26
N GLN A 210 -1.68 -8.01 -4.58
CA GLN A 210 -0.48 -8.00 -3.75
C GLN A 210 0.78 -8.32 -4.57
N ARG A 211 1.94 -7.97 -4.01
CA ARG A 211 3.21 -8.60 -4.38
C ARG A 211 3.42 -9.79 -3.46
N TYR A 212 3.68 -10.95 -4.02
CA TYR A 212 3.81 -12.18 -3.25
C TYR A 212 5.00 -13.00 -3.74
N ASP A 213 5.92 -13.31 -2.82
CA ASP A 213 7.12 -14.13 -3.07
C ASP A 213 7.87 -13.77 -4.37
N GLY A 214 8.08 -12.48 -4.62
CA GLY A 214 8.75 -11.95 -5.83
C GLY A 214 7.84 -11.67 -7.03
N GLY A 215 6.64 -12.26 -7.07
CA GLY A 215 5.68 -12.12 -8.17
C GLY A 215 4.55 -11.11 -7.93
N ARG A 216 3.58 -11.12 -8.85
CA ARG A 216 2.36 -10.29 -8.82
C ARG A 216 1.15 -11.19 -8.64
N SER A 217 0.23 -10.79 -7.78
CA SER A 217 -1.04 -11.49 -7.57
C SER A 217 -2.20 -10.49 -7.65
N TRP A 218 -3.22 -10.86 -8.41
CA TRP A 218 -4.53 -10.22 -8.43
C TRP A 218 -5.60 -11.29 -8.24
N TYR A 219 -6.63 -11.00 -7.47
CA TYR A 219 -7.73 -11.94 -7.26
C TYR A 219 -9.07 -11.21 -7.19
N THR A 220 -10.10 -11.84 -7.76
CA THR A 220 -11.49 -11.48 -7.51
C THR A 220 -12.32 -12.71 -7.15
N GLY A 221 -13.17 -12.60 -6.13
CA GLY A 221 -14.14 -13.64 -5.75
C GLY A 221 -15.38 -13.68 -6.65
N MET A 222 -15.51 -12.74 -7.58
CA MET A 222 -16.62 -12.67 -8.54
C MET A 222 -16.34 -13.55 -9.76
N GLY A 223 -17.38 -14.01 -10.45
CA GLY A 223 -17.28 -14.81 -11.68
C GLY A 223 -18.01 -16.15 -11.65
N HIS A 224 -18.95 -16.38 -10.72
CA HIS A 224 -19.72 -17.62 -10.68
C HIS A 224 -20.66 -17.75 -11.87
N THR A 225 -21.35 -16.67 -12.20
CA THR A 225 -22.44 -16.69 -13.18
C THR A 225 -21.91 -16.57 -14.61
N THR A 226 -22.55 -17.25 -15.55
CA THR A 226 -22.26 -17.11 -16.98
C THR A 226 -22.44 -15.67 -17.45
N GLU A 227 -23.45 -14.98 -16.91
CA GLU A 227 -23.78 -13.58 -17.20
C GLU A 227 -22.65 -12.61 -16.83
N SER A 228 -21.83 -12.94 -15.84
CA SER A 228 -20.67 -12.11 -15.47
C SER A 228 -19.75 -11.90 -16.67
N PHE A 229 -19.55 -12.91 -17.49
CA PHE A 229 -18.66 -12.86 -18.66
C PHE A 229 -19.28 -12.18 -19.89
N ALA A 230 -20.47 -11.59 -19.74
CA ALA A 230 -21.09 -10.66 -20.69
C ALA A 230 -21.19 -9.22 -20.14
N ASP A 231 -20.93 -9.00 -18.85
CA ASP A 231 -20.98 -7.69 -18.22
C ASP A 231 -19.72 -6.87 -18.55
N GLU A 232 -19.90 -5.72 -19.19
CA GLU A 232 -18.78 -4.89 -19.66
C GLU A 232 -17.89 -4.36 -18.52
N ASN A 233 -18.47 -4.06 -17.36
CA ASN A 233 -17.73 -3.59 -16.20
C ASN A 233 -16.85 -4.70 -15.61
N TYR A 234 -17.38 -5.92 -15.55
CA TYR A 234 -16.62 -7.09 -15.11
C TYR A 234 -15.54 -7.49 -16.11
N LEU A 235 -15.83 -7.47 -17.42
CA LEU A 235 -14.82 -7.75 -18.45
C LEU A 235 -13.65 -6.76 -18.40
N ARG A 236 -13.93 -5.47 -18.19
CA ARG A 236 -12.89 -4.45 -17.98
C ARG A 236 -12.12 -4.66 -16.68
N MET A 237 -12.77 -5.12 -15.61
CA MET A 237 -12.09 -5.52 -14.38
C MET A 237 -11.12 -6.68 -14.61
N LEU A 238 -11.55 -7.74 -15.30
CA LEU A 238 -10.70 -8.87 -15.66
C LEU A 238 -9.50 -8.42 -16.49
N LEU A 239 -9.72 -7.58 -17.50
CA LEU A 239 -8.64 -7.02 -18.32
C LEU A 239 -7.61 -6.27 -17.47
N GLY A 240 -8.06 -5.38 -16.59
CA GLY A 240 -7.17 -4.62 -15.70
C GLY A 240 -6.41 -5.52 -14.73
N GLY A 241 -7.07 -6.54 -14.17
CA GLY A 241 -6.44 -7.52 -13.28
C GLY A 241 -5.39 -8.38 -13.97
N ILE A 242 -5.67 -8.83 -15.20
CA ILE A 242 -4.74 -9.59 -16.03
C ILE A 242 -3.55 -8.73 -16.44
N ARG A 243 -3.76 -7.49 -16.89
CA ARG A 243 -2.67 -6.54 -17.22
C ARG A 243 -1.78 -6.27 -16.01
N LEU A 244 -2.39 -6.09 -14.83
CA LEU A 244 -1.66 -5.92 -13.57
C LEU A 244 -0.83 -7.16 -13.22
N ALA A 245 -1.39 -8.36 -13.33
CA ALA A 245 -0.66 -9.62 -13.10
C ALA A 245 0.47 -9.80 -14.12
N ALA A 246 0.23 -9.50 -15.40
CA ALA A 246 1.23 -9.58 -16.46
C ALA A 246 2.38 -8.55 -16.28
N GLY A 247 2.09 -7.41 -15.65
CA GLY A 247 3.03 -6.30 -15.52
C GLY A 247 2.89 -5.25 -16.65
N ASP A 248 1.79 -5.30 -17.41
CA ASP A 248 1.47 -4.39 -18.52
C ASP A 248 0.71 -3.13 -18.09
N ALA A 249 0.33 -3.07 -16.80
CA ALA A 249 -0.26 -1.90 -16.17
C ALA A 249 0.25 -1.81 -14.73
N ALA A 250 0.53 -0.59 -14.28
CA ALA A 250 1.01 -0.35 -12.93
C ALA A 250 -0.14 -0.09 -11.96
N GLY A 251 0.04 -0.51 -10.71
CA GLY A 251 -0.91 -0.26 -9.63
C GLY A 251 -0.26 -0.48 -8.28
N ASP A 252 -0.62 0.36 -7.29
CA ASP A 252 -0.16 0.17 -5.92
C ASP A 252 -0.88 -1.03 -5.29
N CYS A 253 -0.16 -2.15 -5.17
CA CYS A 253 -0.65 -3.37 -4.54
C CYS A 253 -0.04 -3.60 -3.14
N ARG A 254 0.45 -2.55 -2.49
CA ARG A 254 0.91 -2.63 -1.10
C ARG A 254 -0.30 -2.57 -0.17
N PRO A 255 -0.35 -3.38 0.90
CA PRO A 255 -1.41 -3.30 1.90
C PRO A 255 -1.56 -1.87 2.44
N GLU A 256 -2.80 -1.46 2.65
CA GLU A 256 -3.14 -0.09 3.07
C GLU A 256 -3.94 -0.12 4.36
N SER A 257 -3.39 0.49 5.41
CA SER A 257 -4.03 0.62 6.71
C SER A 257 -3.67 1.95 7.37
N GLY A 258 -4.59 2.45 8.23
CA GLY A 258 -4.39 3.67 9.03
C GLY A 258 -4.58 4.99 8.29
N TYR A 259 -5.09 4.98 7.06
CA TYR A 259 -5.40 6.22 6.34
C TYR A 259 -6.75 6.80 6.76
N THR A 260 -6.79 8.12 6.92
CA THR A 260 -8.00 8.91 7.14
C THR A 260 -8.31 9.70 5.87
N PRO A 261 -9.55 9.66 5.35
CA PRO A 261 -9.91 10.43 4.18
C PRO A 261 -9.91 11.94 4.49
N LEU A 262 -9.36 12.73 3.57
CA LEU A 262 -9.49 14.18 3.51
C LEU A 262 -10.49 14.59 2.42
N PHE A 263 -10.56 13.81 1.35
CA PHE A 263 -11.60 13.87 0.34
C PHE A 263 -12.03 12.44 -0.05
N ASP A 264 -13.25 12.07 0.31
CA ASP A 264 -13.86 10.74 0.12
C ASP A 264 -14.77 10.66 -1.11
N GLY A 265 -14.77 11.69 -1.96
CA GLY A 265 -15.66 11.81 -3.10
C GLY A 265 -16.99 12.50 -2.81
N THR A 266 -17.30 12.82 -1.56
CA THR A 266 -18.56 13.50 -1.20
C THR A 266 -18.43 15.02 -1.25
N ARG A 267 -19.55 15.71 -1.46
CA ARG A 267 -19.62 17.18 -1.30
C ARG A 267 -19.22 17.60 0.12
N THR A 268 -19.64 16.83 1.12
CA THR A 268 -19.36 17.10 2.55
C THR A 268 -17.87 17.13 2.85
N SER A 269 -17.08 16.20 2.29
CA SER A 269 -15.62 16.26 2.47
C SER A 269 -15.01 17.40 1.65
N LEU A 270 -15.48 17.65 0.43
CA LEU A 270 -15.00 18.75 -0.42
C LEU A 270 -15.24 20.14 0.19
N ASP A 271 -16.36 20.36 0.89
CA ASP A 271 -16.70 21.65 1.52
C ASP A 271 -15.70 22.07 2.63
N GLN A 272 -14.88 21.13 3.10
CA GLN A 272 -13.79 21.39 4.05
C GLN A 272 -12.56 22.02 3.37
N TRP A 273 -12.43 21.92 2.05
CA TRP A 273 -11.31 22.46 1.27
C TRP A 273 -11.54 23.93 0.89
N ARG A 274 -10.46 24.62 0.49
CA ARG A 274 -10.49 26.03 0.07
C ARG A 274 -9.74 26.20 -1.25
N GLN A 275 -10.35 26.95 -2.16
CA GLN A 275 -9.73 27.31 -3.42
C GLN A 275 -8.95 28.62 -3.25
N ALA A 276 -7.70 28.64 -3.69
CA ALA A 276 -6.92 29.84 -3.95
C ALA A 276 -6.79 30.06 -5.47
N GLY A 277 -6.82 31.32 -5.90
CA GLY A 277 -6.68 31.67 -7.32
C GLY A 277 -7.97 31.57 -8.15
N PRO A 278 -7.92 31.99 -9.43
CA PRO A 278 -9.09 32.10 -10.31
C PRO A 278 -9.65 30.79 -10.89
N GLY A 279 -8.94 29.66 -10.80
CA GLY A 279 -9.50 28.36 -11.24
C GLY A 279 -10.30 27.64 -10.15
N GLY A 280 -10.70 26.40 -10.44
CA GLY A 280 -11.50 25.60 -9.51
C GLY A 280 -11.69 24.16 -9.95
N PHE A 281 -12.55 23.44 -9.21
CA PHE A 281 -12.81 22.02 -9.42
C PHE A 281 -14.31 21.72 -9.47
N THR A 282 -14.75 20.94 -10.46
CA THR A 282 -16.09 20.31 -10.46
C THR A 282 -16.05 19.04 -9.60
N LEU A 283 -17.22 18.52 -9.21
CA LEU A 283 -17.33 17.24 -8.51
C LEU A 283 -18.34 16.36 -9.25
N ASP A 284 -17.90 15.19 -9.71
CA ASP A 284 -18.72 14.17 -10.37
C ASP A 284 -18.24 12.76 -10.00
N ASP A 285 -19.16 11.86 -9.64
CA ASP A 285 -18.89 10.46 -9.22
C ASP A 285 -17.64 10.28 -8.32
N GLY A 286 -17.53 11.12 -7.28
CA GLY A 286 -16.42 11.07 -6.32
C GLY A 286 -15.08 11.59 -6.85
N THR A 287 -15.06 12.22 -8.01
CA THR A 287 -13.87 12.76 -8.68
C THR A 287 -13.98 14.28 -8.78
N ILE A 288 -12.89 14.98 -8.45
CA ILE A 288 -12.76 16.41 -8.70
C ILE A 288 -11.93 16.64 -9.97
N SER A 289 -12.39 17.52 -10.86
CA SER A 289 -11.69 17.84 -12.12
C SER A 289 -11.49 19.34 -12.27
N SER A 290 -10.27 19.74 -12.65
CA SER A 290 -9.89 21.14 -12.81
C SER A 290 -10.71 21.86 -13.88
N PHE A 291 -10.89 23.16 -13.70
CA PHE A 291 -11.35 24.08 -14.75
C PHE A 291 -10.88 25.51 -14.43
N GLY A 292 -10.88 26.39 -15.44
CA GLY A 292 -10.51 27.80 -15.25
C GLY A 292 -8.99 28.03 -15.20
N GLY A 293 -8.53 29.15 -14.65
CA GLY A 293 -7.10 29.53 -14.66
C GLY A 293 -6.28 28.86 -13.56
N MET A 294 -5.08 29.38 -13.27
CA MET A 294 -4.22 28.91 -12.17
C MET A 294 -4.95 28.87 -10.82
N GLY A 295 -4.72 27.83 -10.02
CA GLY A 295 -5.30 27.70 -8.70
C GLY A 295 -4.76 26.54 -7.87
N LEU A 296 -5.14 26.54 -6.60
CA LEU A 296 -4.82 25.48 -5.66
C LEU A 296 -6.03 25.20 -4.77
N LEU A 297 -6.49 23.95 -4.77
CA LEU A 297 -7.45 23.47 -3.78
C LEU A 297 -6.67 22.89 -2.60
N TRP A 298 -6.72 23.55 -1.45
CA TRP A 298 -5.94 23.19 -0.26
C TRP A 298 -6.82 22.87 0.94
N PHE A 299 -6.30 22.06 1.87
CA PHE A 299 -7.03 21.59 3.05
C PHE A 299 -6.68 22.45 4.28
N PRO A 300 -7.54 23.39 4.71
CA PRO A 300 -7.22 24.39 5.73
C PRO A 300 -7.40 23.93 7.18
N VAL A 301 -7.99 22.77 7.41
CA VAL A 301 -8.48 22.35 8.74
C VAL A 301 -7.33 22.20 9.73
N ARG A 302 -6.16 21.76 9.27
CA ARG A 302 -4.93 21.62 10.05
C ARG A 302 -3.72 21.60 9.13
N THR A 303 -2.55 21.85 9.71
CA THR A 303 -1.26 21.51 9.09
C THR A 303 -0.94 20.03 9.33
N PHE A 304 0.07 19.56 8.60
CA PHE A 304 0.57 18.20 8.65
C PHE A 304 2.07 18.23 8.83
N SER A 305 2.54 17.40 9.74
CA SER A 305 3.93 17.04 9.99
C SER A 305 4.01 15.53 9.99
N ASP A 306 5.15 14.98 9.55
CA ASP A 306 5.42 13.55 9.40
C ASP A 306 4.19 12.78 8.90
N TYR A 307 4.06 12.47 7.61
CA TYR A 307 2.86 11.81 7.08
C TYR A 307 3.12 11.07 5.78
N SER A 308 2.18 10.18 5.45
CA SER A 308 1.99 9.67 4.08
C SER A 308 0.66 10.20 3.55
N LEU A 309 0.72 10.96 2.46
CA LEU A 309 -0.41 11.48 1.71
C LEU A 309 -0.59 10.63 0.46
N LYS A 310 -1.75 10.00 0.33
CA LYS A 310 -2.14 9.33 -0.90
C LYS A 310 -3.15 10.14 -1.70
N VAL A 311 -2.91 10.23 -3.00
CA VAL A 311 -3.72 10.95 -3.97
C VAL A 311 -3.83 10.12 -5.23
N ASP A 312 -5.04 9.85 -5.69
CA ASP A 312 -5.28 9.24 -6.99
C ASP A 312 -5.51 10.37 -8.01
N TRP A 313 -4.84 10.30 -9.15
CA TRP A 313 -4.88 11.35 -10.18
C TRP A 313 -4.94 10.77 -11.59
N MET A 314 -5.48 11.55 -12.54
CA MET A 314 -5.55 11.20 -13.95
C MET A 314 -5.50 12.46 -14.81
N MET A 315 -4.76 12.39 -15.92
CA MET A 315 -4.79 13.41 -16.98
C MET A 315 -5.33 12.76 -18.26
N PRO A 316 -6.33 13.34 -18.93
CA PRO A 316 -6.89 12.77 -20.16
C PRO A 316 -5.93 12.91 -21.33
N GLY A 317 -5.03 13.89 -21.29
CA GLY A 317 -4.03 14.17 -22.30
C GLY A 317 -2.67 14.52 -21.71
N ASP A 318 -1.90 15.23 -22.51
CA ASP A 318 -0.64 15.85 -22.10
C ASP A 318 -0.96 17.21 -21.46
N ASP A 319 -1.05 17.20 -20.14
CA ASP A 319 -1.47 18.33 -19.31
C ASP A 319 -0.46 18.56 -18.18
N ASN A 320 -0.68 19.61 -17.38
CA ASN A 320 0.17 19.96 -16.25
C ASN A 320 -0.66 20.14 -14.97
N GLY A 321 -0.19 19.55 -13.89
CA GLY A 321 -0.72 19.73 -12.55
C GLY A 321 0.26 19.26 -11.48
N GLY A 322 -0.22 19.15 -10.25
CA GLY A 322 0.65 18.75 -9.15
C GLY A 322 -0.05 18.62 -7.80
N VAL A 323 0.65 17.97 -6.87
CA VAL A 323 0.26 17.86 -5.46
C VAL A 323 1.23 18.66 -4.62
N PHE A 324 0.72 19.61 -3.83
CA PHE A 324 1.53 20.49 -2.99
C PHE A 324 1.63 19.98 -1.56
N VAL A 325 2.82 20.09 -0.97
CA VAL A 325 3.13 19.70 0.41
C VAL A 325 3.95 20.77 1.14
N GLY A 326 3.72 20.91 2.45
CA GLY A 326 4.63 21.63 3.34
C GLY A 326 4.65 23.16 3.17
N PHE A 327 3.56 23.76 2.69
CA PHE A 327 3.47 25.22 2.52
C PHE A 327 2.70 25.89 3.67
N PRO A 328 3.01 27.16 4.01
CA PRO A 328 2.22 27.94 4.97
C PRO A 328 0.86 28.33 4.39
N ASN A 329 -0.05 28.86 5.21
CA ASN A 329 -1.40 29.27 4.75
C ASN A 329 -1.30 30.23 3.54
N PRO A 330 -1.84 29.85 2.36
CA PRO A 330 -1.69 30.64 1.14
C PRO A 330 -2.71 31.79 1.03
N GLY A 331 -3.72 31.85 1.90
CA GLY A 331 -4.87 32.72 1.71
C GLY A 331 -5.56 32.43 0.37
N ASN A 332 -5.60 33.42 -0.52
CA ASN A 332 -6.14 33.30 -1.87
C ASN A 332 -5.06 33.39 -2.97
N ASP A 333 -3.77 33.34 -2.61
CA ASP A 333 -2.67 33.40 -3.56
C ASP A 333 -2.21 31.98 -3.96
N PRO A 334 -2.49 31.52 -5.20
CA PRO A 334 -2.09 30.19 -5.65
C PRO A 334 -0.57 30.05 -5.86
N TRP A 335 0.19 31.16 -5.89
CA TRP A 335 1.65 31.13 -6.08
C TRP A 335 2.44 31.04 -4.78
N ALA A 336 1.82 31.33 -3.64
CA ALA A 336 2.49 31.25 -2.34
C ALA A 336 3.02 29.82 -2.06
N PRO A 337 2.27 28.75 -2.35
CA PRO A 337 2.73 27.36 -2.18
C PRO A 337 3.88 26.97 -3.10
N VAL A 338 3.91 27.47 -4.33
CA VAL A 338 5.04 27.30 -5.28
C VAL A 338 6.34 27.87 -4.70
N SER A 339 6.23 29.00 -3.99
CA SER A 339 7.39 29.71 -3.43
C SER A 339 7.86 29.15 -2.09
N ALA A 340 6.97 28.53 -1.31
CA ALA A 340 7.23 28.21 0.10
C ALA A 340 7.11 26.71 0.47
N GLY A 341 6.38 25.89 -0.31
CA GLY A 341 6.28 24.44 -0.11
C GLY A 341 7.02 23.67 -1.20
N HIS A 342 6.52 22.49 -1.56
CA HIS A 342 6.96 21.74 -2.73
C HIS A 342 5.79 21.23 -3.53
N GLU A 343 5.92 21.28 -4.85
CA GLU A 343 5.04 20.62 -5.79
C GLU A 343 5.64 19.27 -6.16
N ILE A 344 4.83 18.22 -6.04
CA ILE A 344 5.08 16.91 -6.63
C ILE A 344 4.40 16.91 -7.99
N GLN A 345 5.22 17.03 -9.03
CA GLN A 345 4.77 17.36 -10.37
C GLN A 345 3.94 16.24 -11.00
N ILE A 346 2.98 16.61 -11.82
CA ILE A 346 2.24 15.74 -12.73
C ILE A 346 2.33 16.37 -14.12
N ASP A 347 3.29 15.90 -14.91
CA ASP A 347 3.54 16.33 -16.29
C ASP A 347 4.44 15.27 -16.95
N ALA A 348 3.91 14.54 -17.93
CA ALA A 348 4.65 13.40 -18.48
C ALA A 348 5.77 13.82 -19.44
N THR A 349 5.67 15.00 -20.07
CA THR A 349 6.38 15.34 -21.31
C THR A 349 7.30 16.57 -21.21
N ASP A 350 7.38 17.25 -20.07
CA ASP A 350 8.32 18.36 -19.87
C ASP A 350 9.77 17.95 -20.26
N ALA A 351 10.46 18.83 -20.96
CA ALA A 351 11.82 18.63 -21.43
C ALA A 351 12.86 18.69 -20.29
N ASP A 352 12.55 19.35 -19.17
CA ASP A 352 13.35 19.36 -17.96
C ASP A 352 12.93 18.21 -17.04
N PRO A 353 13.80 17.22 -16.78
CA PRO A 353 13.48 16.09 -15.91
C PRO A 353 13.05 16.49 -14.48
N THR A 354 13.47 17.66 -14.00
CA THR A 354 13.07 18.20 -12.70
C THR A 354 11.64 18.77 -12.69
N ARG A 355 10.94 18.70 -13.81
CA ARG A 355 9.55 19.16 -14.00
C ARG A 355 8.68 18.08 -14.64
N THR A 356 9.10 16.82 -14.50
CA THR A 356 8.31 15.68 -14.97
C THR A 356 7.60 14.99 -13.82
N THR A 357 6.59 14.18 -14.14
CA THR A 357 5.76 13.40 -13.20
C THR A 357 6.61 12.72 -12.13
N GLY A 358 6.35 13.06 -10.87
CA GLY A 358 7.01 12.50 -9.69
C GLY A 358 8.21 13.29 -9.19
N SER A 359 8.65 14.31 -9.95
CA SER A 359 9.69 15.24 -9.50
C SER A 359 9.23 16.08 -8.30
N VAL A 360 10.19 16.53 -7.49
CA VAL A 360 10.01 17.73 -6.68
C VAL A 360 10.33 18.92 -7.58
N TYR A 361 9.31 19.68 -7.95
CA TYR A 361 9.36 20.61 -9.09
C TYR A 361 10.55 21.58 -9.04
N SER A 362 11.43 21.52 -10.04
CA SER A 362 12.67 22.30 -10.18
C SER A 362 13.76 22.02 -9.11
N PHE A 363 13.59 21.03 -8.25
CA PHE A 363 14.58 20.63 -7.21
C PHE A 363 15.18 19.25 -7.44
N LYS A 364 14.33 18.25 -7.72
CA LYS A 364 14.76 16.85 -7.82
C LYS A 364 13.94 16.10 -8.88
N ALA A 365 14.63 15.66 -9.93
CA ALA A 365 14.07 14.73 -10.91
C ALA A 365 13.81 13.35 -10.26
N PRO A 366 12.78 12.62 -10.71
CA PRO A 366 12.58 11.23 -10.35
C PRO A 366 13.64 10.33 -10.99
N ASP A 367 13.73 9.09 -10.53
CA ASP A 367 14.36 8.03 -11.30
C ASP A 367 13.55 7.80 -12.58
N THR A 368 14.13 8.18 -13.72
CA THR A 368 13.46 8.15 -15.02
C THR A 368 13.02 6.75 -15.42
N ALA A 369 13.85 5.73 -15.16
CA ALA A 369 13.55 4.36 -15.57
C ALA A 369 12.41 3.79 -14.72
N LEU A 370 12.42 4.04 -13.40
CA LEU A 370 11.32 3.62 -12.54
C LEU A 370 10.03 4.39 -12.84
N ARG A 371 10.11 5.68 -13.13
CA ARG A 371 8.95 6.48 -13.56
C ARG A 371 8.33 5.90 -14.83
N GLU A 372 9.12 5.74 -15.89
CA GLU A 372 8.62 5.26 -17.19
C GLU A 372 8.03 3.85 -17.11
N ALA A 373 8.62 2.97 -16.30
CA ALA A 373 8.11 1.62 -16.11
C ALA A 373 6.82 1.54 -15.27
N ASN A 374 6.47 2.60 -14.53
CA ASN A 374 5.35 2.57 -13.58
C ASN A 374 4.32 3.69 -13.78
N LEU A 375 4.51 4.57 -14.76
CA LEU A 375 3.55 5.61 -15.10
C LEU A 375 2.52 5.06 -16.08
N ASN A 376 1.25 5.05 -15.69
CA ASN A 376 0.15 4.74 -16.61
C ASN A 376 -0.09 5.94 -17.54
N GLY A 377 -0.53 5.66 -18.77
CA GLY A 377 -0.62 6.66 -19.84
C GLY A 377 -1.80 7.65 -19.68
N PRO A 378 -1.95 8.60 -20.61
CA PRO A 378 -3.10 9.50 -20.64
C PRO A 378 -4.43 8.75 -20.63
N GLY A 379 -5.38 9.24 -19.82
CA GLY A 379 -6.69 8.62 -19.58
C GLY A 379 -6.67 7.46 -18.57
N GLU A 380 -5.49 7.00 -18.13
CA GLU A 380 -5.35 5.98 -17.10
C GLU A 380 -5.06 6.63 -15.73
N TRP A 381 -5.59 6.03 -14.67
CA TRP A 381 -5.39 6.52 -13.32
C TRP A 381 -4.01 6.11 -12.77
N ASN A 382 -3.43 7.01 -12.00
CA ASN A 382 -2.20 6.82 -11.26
C ASN A 382 -2.44 7.14 -9.78
N SER A 383 -1.60 6.61 -8.91
CA SER A 383 -1.62 6.91 -7.48
C SER A 383 -0.25 7.40 -7.02
N TYR A 384 -0.25 8.49 -6.26
CA TYR A 384 0.88 8.91 -5.47
C TYR A 384 0.72 8.48 -4.01
N ASP A 385 1.83 8.05 -3.41
CA ASP A 385 2.06 8.01 -1.97
C ASP A 385 3.27 8.92 -1.69
N ILE A 386 2.97 10.13 -1.23
CA ILE A 386 3.95 11.17 -0.91
C ILE A 386 4.20 11.11 0.60
N ARG A 387 5.43 10.80 0.98
CA ARG A 387 5.82 10.71 2.38
C ARG A 387 6.67 11.91 2.73
N VAL A 388 6.24 12.64 3.75
CA VAL A 388 7.02 13.74 4.32
C VAL A 388 7.45 13.30 5.71
N SER A 389 8.74 13.34 6.03
CA SER A 389 9.22 13.19 7.41
C SER A 389 10.25 14.26 7.75
N GLY A 390 9.89 15.16 8.67
CA GLY A 390 10.58 16.44 8.83
C GLY A 390 10.78 17.15 7.48
N GLN A 391 12.02 17.20 7.02
CA GLN A 391 12.43 17.84 5.75
C GLN A 391 12.53 16.85 4.57
N HIS A 392 12.39 15.55 4.82
CA HIS A 392 12.55 14.50 3.83
C HIS A 392 11.25 14.24 3.09
N VAL A 393 11.32 14.12 1.77
CA VAL A 393 10.20 13.83 0.87
C VAL A 393 10.55 12.59 0.05
N GLU A 394 9.72 11.56 0.16
CA GLU A 394 9.73 10.40 -0.73
C GLU A 394 8.46 10.41 -1.58
N VAL A 395 8.59 10.11 -2.87
CA VAL A 395 7.44 9.98 -3.78
C VAL A 395 7.40 8.57 -4.32
N TYR A 396 6.27 7.90 -4.08
CA TYR A 396 5.95 6.61 -4.69
C TYR A 396 4.89 6.81 -5.77
N LEU A 397 5.17 6.34 -6.98
CA LEU A 397 4.23 6.29 -8.09
C LEU A 397 3.77 4.85 -8.29
N ASN A 398 2.47 4.61 -8.20
CA ASN A 398 1.86 3.27 -8.36
C ASN A 398 2.56 2.20 -7.51
N GLY A 399 2.94 2.58 -6.29
CA GLY A 399 3.58 1.70 -5.31
C GLY A 399 5.12 1.62 -5.38
N VAL A 400 5.76 2.23 -6.38
CA VAL A 400 7.22 2.21 -6.56
C VAL A 400 7.82 3.55 -6.16
N LYS A 401 8.85 3.54 -5.30
CA LYS A 401 9.58 4.78 -4.94
C LYS A 401 10.36 5.26 -6.16
N ILE A 402 10.07 6.48 -6.61
CA ILE A 402 10.74 7.10 -7.76
C ILE A 402 11.53 8.36 -7.38
N THR A 403 11.21 8.99 -6.25
CA THR A 403 11.90 10.20 -5.79
C THR A 403 12.20 10.14 -4.31
N ASP A 404 13.37 10.65 -3.95
CA ASP A 404 13.90 10.73 -2.59
C ASP A 404 14.69 12.04 -2.48
N TYR A 405 14.22 12.96 -1.64
CA TYR A 405 14.68 14.35 -1.59
C TYR A 405 14.68 14.92 -0.17
N VAL A 406 15.75 15.59 0.24
CA VAL A 406 15.79 16.36 1.49
C VAL A 406 15.67 17.84 1.17
N SER A 407 14.60 18.46 1.65
CA SER A 407 14.26 19.86 1.43
C SER A 407 15.18 20.82 2.18
N ASP A 408 15.54 21.92 1.52
CA ASP A 408 16.14 23.12 2.10
C ASP A 408 15.08 24.14 2.59
N ARG A 409 13.80 23.96 2.20
CA ARG A 409 12.64 24.76 2.64
C ARG A 409 12.00 24.16 3.88
N ALA A 410 11.53 24.99 4.82
CA ALA A 410 10.84 24.53 6.03
C ALA A 410 9.47 23.90 5.71
N ILE A 411 9.43 22.58 5.53
CA ILE A 411 8.24 21.81 5.13
C ILE A 411 7.73 20.86 6.21
N ALA A 412 8.43 20.81 7.35
CA ALA A 412 8.16 19.86 8.43
C ALA A 412 6.77 20.03 9.07
N ASP A 413 6.17 21.22 8.98
CA ASP A 413 4.80 21.50 9.40
C ASP A 413 4.15 22.45 8.39
N GLY A 414 3.17 21.95 7.63
CA GLY A 414 2.53 22.74 6.58
C GLY A 414 1.26 22.14 6.03
N TYR A 415 0.61 22.88 5.13
CA TYR A 415 -0.61 22.45 4.46
C TYR A 415 -0.31 21.55 3.25
N ILE A 416 -1.38 20.90 2.77
CA ILE A 416 -1.38 20.13 1.54
C ILE A 416 -2.42 20.69 0.56
N GLY A 417 -2.24 20.43 -0.73
CA GLY A 417 -3.19 20.83 -1.75
C GLY A 417 -3.01 20.11 -3.08
N VAL A 418 -3.97 20.27 -3.98
CA VAL A 418 -3.91 19.79 -5.35
C VAL A 418 -4.09 20.97 -6.31
N GLN A 419 -3.32 20.98 -7.38
CA GLN A 419 -3.21 22.12 -8.27
C GLN A 419 -4.14 22.00 -9.48
N ASN A 420 -4.58 23.17 -9.94
CA ASN A 420 -5.06 23.37 -11.30
C ASN A 420 -4.14 24.41 -11.96
N ASP A 421 -3.23 23.99 -12.84
CA ASP A 421 -2.14 24.86 -13.36
C ASP A 421 -2.66 26.00 -14.25
N GLY A 422 -3.66 25.74 -15.10
CA GLY A 422 -4.07 26.75 -16.09
C GLY A 422 -5.33 26.42 -16.89
N ALA A 423 -5.77 27.40 -17.67
CA ALA A 423 -6.95 27.28 -18.50
C ALA A 423 -6.73 26.30 -19.65
N GLY A 424 -7.56 25.26 -19.70
CA GLY A 424 -7.47 24.19 -20.69
C GLY A 424 -6.48 23.08 -20.31
N LEU A 425 -6.00 23.07 -19.06
CA LEU A 425 -5.23 21.97 -18.50
C LEU A 425 -6.13 21.12 -17.61
N ASP A 426 -6.39 19.91 -18.07
CA ASP A 426 -7.37 19.02 -17.47
C ASP A 426 -6.67 17.99 -16.57
N ILE A 427 -6.97 18.05 -15.28
CA ILE A 427 -6.50 17.07 -14.30
C ILE A 427 -7.62 16.69 -13.34
N SER A 428 -7.72 15.41 -13.05
CA SER A 428 -8.67 14.86 -12.11
C SER A 428 -7.95 14.30 -10.89
N TYR A 429 -8.54 14.51 -9.71
CA TYR A 429 -8.09 13.92 -8.46
C TYR A 429 -9.25 13.22 -7.76
N ARG A 430 -8.95 12.16 -7.00
CA ARG A 430 -9.90 11.52 -6.08
C ARG A 430 -9.19 10.83 -4.94
N ASN A 431 -9.98 10.37 -3.97
CA ASN A 431 -9.50 9.53 -2.88
C ASN A 431 -8.29 10.15 -2.16
N ILE A 432 -8.40 11.40 -1.73
CA ILE A 432 -7.27 12.07 -1.05
C ILE A 432 -7.33 11.67 0.42
N ARG A 433 -6.27 11.02 0.90
CA ARG A 433 -6.23 10.45 2.24
C ARG A 433 -4.85 10.56 2.84
N VAL A 434 -4.81 10.72 4.15
CA VAL A 434 -3.57 10.92 4.89
C VAL A 434 -3.47 9.90 6.00
N ARG A 435 -2.27 9.37 6.19
CA ARG A 435 -1.88 8.65 7.39
C ARG A 435 -0.83 9.49 8.09
N ALA A 436 -1.09 9.79 9.36
CA ALA A 436 -0.07 10.40 10.19
C ALA A 436 1.17 9.49 10.22
N GLY A 437 2.29 10.11 9.96
CA GLY A 437 3.62 9.59 10.13
C GLY A 437 4.09 9.92 11.55
N GLY A 438 4.49 8.91 12.30
CA GLY A 438 5.90 8.82 12.53
C GLY A 438 6.44 7.92 11.43
N THR A 439 7.64 7.41 11.56
CA THR A 439 7.83 6.02 11.16
C THR A 439 6.57 5.24 11.59
N THR A 440 5.97 4.45 10.70
CA THR A 440 5.51 3.15 11.16
C THR A 440 6.78 2.42 11.62
N GLY A 441 7.31 2.85 12.77
CA GLY A 441 7.71 1.87 13.74
C GLY A 441 6.40 1.15 13.98
N GLU A 442 6.38 -0.12 13.63
CA GLU A 442 5.72 -1.09 14.49
C GLU A 442 5.67 -0.49 15.91
N ASP A 443 4.47 -0.30 16.46
CA ASP A 443 4.37 -0.03 17.89
C ASP A 443 5.13 -1.18 18.55
N LEU A 444 6.36 -0.89 18.97
CA LEU A 444 7.31 -1.91 19.40
C LEU A 444 6.78 -2.61 20.64
N ALA A 445 5.86 -1.97 21.38
CA ALA A 445 5.22 -2.51 22.55
C ALA A 445 4.00 -3.39 22.19
N ARG A 446 3.40 -3.23 21.01
CA ARG A 446 2.15 -3.91 20.65
C ARG A 446 2.27 -5.43 20.75
N GLY A 447 1.40 -6.01 21.57
CA GLY A 447 1.33 -7.45 21.84
C GLY A 447 2.56 -8.04 22.52
N LYS A 448 3.49 -7.21 23.01
CA LYS A 448 4.72 -7.68 23.66
C LYS A 448 4.47 -8.08 25.12
N PRO A 449 5.34 -8.92 25.70
CA PRO A 449 5.27 -9.27 27.11
C PRO A 449 5.40 -8.03 28.01
N THR A 450 4.54 -7.98 29.03
CA THR A 450 4.53 -6.89 30.00
C THR A 450 4.63 -7.40 31.43
N GLU A 451 5.25 -6.60 32.28
CA GLU A 451 5.29 -6.78 33.72
C GLU A 451 4.84 -5.50 34.41
N ALA A 452 4.30 -5.62 35.62
CA ALA A 452 3.94 -4.45 36.41
C ALA A 452 4.16 -4.72 37.90
N SER A 453 4.34 -3.65 38.65
CA SER A 453 4.47 -3.69 40.12
C SER A 453 3.23 -4.26 40.80
N SER A 454 2.05 -4.06 40.22
CA SER A 454 0.78 -4.58 40.73
C SER A 454 -0.33 -4.53 39.67
N VAL A 455 -1.46 -5.17 39.99
CA VAL A 455 -2.73 -5.05 39.27
C VAL A 455 -3.81 -4.62 40.27
N GLU A 456 -4.71 -3.74 39.83
CA GLU A 456 -5.86 -3.27 40.62
C GLU A 456 -6.65 -4.49 41.15
N PRO A 457 -6.78 -4.66 42.49
CA PRO A 457 -7.34 -5.87 43.08
C PRO A 457 -8.75 -6.19 42.59
N GLY A 458 -8.96 -7.42 42.12
CA GLY A 458 -10.26 -7.90 41.64
C GLY A 458 -10.67 -7.36 40.26
N SER A 459 -9.77 -6.74 39.51
CA SER A 459 -10.03 -6.25 38.15
C SER A 459 -9.45 -7.17 37.06
N THR A 460 -9.84 -6.91 35.82
CA THR A 460 -9.22 -7.49 34.61
C THR A 460 -8.17 -6.55 34.00
N HIS A 461 -7.74 -5.48 34.70
CA HIS A 461 -6.83 -4.45 34.18
C HIS A 461 -5.34 -4.86 34.27
N VAL A 462 -5.01 -6.00 33.66
CA VAL A 462 -3.67 -6.58 33.63
C VAL A 462 -2.72 -5.75 32.75
N PRO A 463 -1.38 -5.84 32.94
CA PRO A 463 -0.43 -5.01 32.19
C PRO A 463 -0.47 -5.23 30.68
N GLY A 464 -0.85 -6.42 30.19
CA GLY A 464 -0.97 -6.70 28.75
C GLY A 464 -2.01 -5.83 28.04
N ASN A 465 -3.02 -5.35 28.76
CA ASN A 465 -4.05 -4.47 28.20
C ASN A 465 -3.51 -3.08 27.82
N ALA A 466 -2.34 -2.67 28.33
CA ALA A 466 -1.73 -1.40 27.93
C ALA A 466 -1.04 -1.46 26.56
N VAL A 467 -0.98 -2.65 25.94
CA VAL A 467 -0.24 -2.87 24.69
C VAL A 467 -0.99 -3.79 23.71
N ASP A 468 -2.25 -4.11 23.95
CA ASP A 468 -3.04 -4.98 23.07
C ASP A 468 -3.58 -4.25 21.82
N GLY A 469 -3.52 -2.91 21.82
CA GLY A 469 -4.02 -2.04 20.77
C GLY A 469 -5.54 -1.92 20.74
N ASP A 470 -6.22 -2.27 21.84
CA ASP A 470 -7.64 -2.01 22.08
C ASP A 470 -7.81 -0.82 23.02
N ALA A 471 -8.26 0.31 22.47
CA ALA A 471 -8.45 1.56 23.23
C ALA A 471 -9.54 1.47 24.33
N SER A 472 -10.26 0.35 24.46
CA SER A 472 -11.23 0.11 25.52
C SER A 472 -10.65 -0.64 26.73
N THR A 473 -9.44 -1.20 26.63
CA THR A 473 -8.75 -1.91 27.70
C THR A 473 -7.63 -1.05 28.29
N ARG A 474 -7.14 -1.44 29.48
CA ARG A 474 -6.04 -0.74 30.18
C ARG A 474 -5.39 -1.59 31.24
N TRP A 475 -4.17 -1.21 31.62
CA TRP A 475 -3.58 -1.59 32.90
C TRP A 475 -4.07 -0.66 34.02
N GLY A 476 -4.26 -1.22 35.22
CA GLY A 476 -4.56 -0.46 36.43
C GLY A 476 -3.74 -0.98 37.60
N SER A 477 -3.12 -0.08 38.36
CA SER A 477 -2.29 -0.43 39.52
C SER A 477 -3.09 -0.51 40.83
N ALA A 478 -2.45 -1.01 41.90
CA ALA A 478 -2.89 -0.79 43.26
C ALA A 478 -2.84 0.70 43.66
N HIS A 479 -3.56 1.05 44.73
CA HIS A 479 -3.69 2.42 45.24
C HIS A 479 -2.53 2.83 46.16
N SER A 480 -1.30 2.62 45.73
CA SER A 480 -0.09 3.01 46.45
C SER A 480 0.98 3.54 45.49
N ASP A 481 1.94 4.30 46.02
CA ASP A 481 3.08 4.83 45.25
C ASP A 481 4.38 4.22 45.79
N PRO A 482 5.40 3.97 44.94
CA PRO A 482 5.38 4.09 43.48
C PRO A 482 4.72 2.87 42.81
N GLN A 483 4.38 2.99 41.53
CA GLN A 483 3.94 1.89 40.66
C GLN A 483 4.70 1.93 39.34
N TRP A 484 4.78 0.82 38.64
CA TRP A 484 5.39 0.78 37.31
C TRP A 484 4.77 -0.30 36.43
N ILE A 485 4.85 -0.07 35.12
CA ILE A 485 4.63 -1.05 34.06
C ILE A 485 5.86 -1.05 33.16
N SER A 486 6.31 -2.22 32.73
CA SER A 486 7.39 -2.39 31.77
C SER A 486 6.99 -3.32 30.64
N VAL A 487 7.57 -3.09 29.46
CA VAL A 487 7.38 -3.87 28.25
C VAL A 487 8.72 -4.40 27.77
N ASP A 488 8.79 -5.71 27.45
CA ASP A 488 9.94 -6.32 26.76
C ASP A 488 9.74 -6.26 25.25
N LEU A 489 10.45 -5.38 24.55
CA LEU A 489 10.33 -5.18 23.11
C LEU A 489 10.90 -6.36 22.28
N GLY A 490 11.55 -7.32 22.92
CA GLY A 490 12.09 -8.55 22.31
C GLY A 490 13.48 -8.40 21.67
N ALA A 491 13.94 -7.17 21.42
CA ALA A 491 15.27 -6.82 20.93
C ALA A 491 15.66 -5.42 21.41
N VAL A 492 16.94 -5.04 21.29
CA VAL A 492 17.39 -3.68 21.60
C VAL A 492 17.08 -2.76 20.41
N TYR A 493 16.45 -1.62 20.68
CA TYR A 493 16.11 -0.60 19.69
C TYR A 493 16.71 0.76 20.08
N ASP A 494 16.99 1.58 19.07
CA ASP A 494 17.14 3.03 19.22
C ASP A 494 15.75 3.65 19.34
N LEU A 495 15.38 4.11 20.54
CA LEU A 495 14.05 4.65 20.83
C LEU A 495 14.04 6.16 20.63
N SER A 496 13.08 6.64 19.85
CA SER A 496 12.88 8.05 19.55
C SER A 496 11.61 8.64 20.19
N ARG A 497 10.64 7.81 20.56
CA ARG A 497 9.33 8.25 21.05
C ARG A 497 8.67 7.21 21.95
N VAL A 498 7.97 7.68 22.98
CA VAL A 498 7.05 6.88 23.81
C VAL A 498 5.76 7.66 23.97
N ARG A 499 4.64 7.04 23.59
CA ARG A 499 3.31 7.61 23.73
C ARG A 499 2.55 6.86 24.82
N LEU A 500 2.01 7.59 25.80
CA LEU A 500 1.24 7.05 26.91
C LEU A 500 -0.20 7.54 26.80
N SER A 501 -1.16 6.64 27.01
CA SER A 501 -2.58 6.97 27.05
C SER A 501 -3.06 6.80 28.49
N TRP A 502 -3.20 7.89 29.23
CA TRP A 502 -3.73 7.86 30.60
C TRP A 502 -5.25 7.92 30.62
N GLU A 503 -5.82 7.20 31.56
CA GLU A 503 -7.23 7.31 31.90
C GLU A 503 -7.47 8.41 32.95
N ALA A 504 -8.71 8.52 33.44
CA ALA A 504 -9.06 9.48 34.50
C ALA A 504 -8.17 9.39 35.77
N ALA A 505 -7.50 8.26 35.99
CA ALA A 505 -6.50 8.09 37.03
C ALA A 505 -5.11 7.93 36.40
N PHE A 506 -4.20 8.86 36.71
CA PHE A 506 -2.92 9.01 36.03
C PHE A 506 -1.78 9.30 37.03
N ALA A 507 -0.54 9.25 36.55
CA ALA A 507 0.63 9.65 37.32
C ALA A 507 0.89 11.16 37.16
N ARG A 508 0.92 11.90 38.26
CA ARG A 508 1.32 13.32 38.27
C ARG A 508 2.83 13.44 38.12
N SER A 509 3.59 12.54 38.75
CA SER A 509 5.02 12.43 38.54
C SER A 509 5.38 11.04 38.05
N TYR A 510 6.10 10.98 36.92
CA TYR A 510 6.60 9.73 36.36
C TYR A 510 7.90 9.94 35.57
N GLU A 511 8.61 8.84 35.37
CA GLU A 511 9.75 8.73 34.47
C GLU A 511 9.48 7.66 33.41
N ILE A 512 9.90 7.92 32.18
CA ILE A 512 10.07 6.88 31.16
C ILE A 512 11.52 6.47 31.21
N GLN A 513 11.75 5.18 31.38
CA GLN A 513 13.07 4.59 31.56
C GLN A 513 13.29 3.49 30.52
N THR A 514 14.55 3.32 30.12
CA THR A 514 14.98 2.27 29.19
C THR A 514 16.01 1.36 29.87
N SER A 515 16.06 0.10 29.44
CA SER A 515 17.02 -0.90 29.91
C SER A 515 17.34 -1.89 28.80
N THR A 516 18.58 -2.41 28.75
CA THR A 516 18.97 -3.47 27.80
C THR A 516 18.89 -4.88 28.39
N ASP A 517 18.85 -4.99 29.72
CA ASP A 517 18.89 -6.25 30.48
C ASP A 517 17.65 -6.49 31.36
N GLY A 518 16.79 -5.49 31.52
CA GLY A 518 15.57 -5.54 32.35
C GLY A 518 15.83 -5.24 33.82
N THR A 519 17.10 -5.01 34.23
CA THR A 519 17.50 -4.79 35.63
C THR A 519 18.10 -3.40 35.86
N ASP A 520 18.94 -2.91 34.94
CA ASP A 520 19.57 -1.60 35.04
C ASP A 520 18.79 -0.59 34.18
N TRP A 521 18.21 0.42 34.84
CA TRP A 521 17.26 1.35 34.21
C TRP A 521 17.83 2.77 34.13
N THR A 522 17.73 3.37 32.94
CA THR A 522 18.14 4.75 32.68
C THR A 522 16.93 5.62 32.33
N PRO A 523 16.65 6.70 33.07
CA PRO A 523 15.60 7.66 32.71
C PRO A 523 15.93 8.36 31.39
N VAL A 524 14.96 8.36 30.47
CA VAL A 524 15.04 9.03 29.16
C VAL A 524 14.03 10.18 29.03
N HIS A 525 13.03 10.23 29.92
CA HIS A 525 12.09 11.33 30.06
C HIS A 525 11.54 11.37 31.50
N SER A 526 11.16 12.56 31.99
CA SER A 526 10.57 12.72 33.32
C SER A 526 9.59 13.88 33.37
N THR A 527 8.51 13.73 34.12
CA THR A 527 7.59 14.82 34.46
C THR A 527 7.21 14.79 35.94
N ALA A 528 6.91 15.95 36.50
CA ALA A 528 6.37 16.13 37.86
C ALA A 528 5.01 16.86 37.85
N ALA A 529 4.47 17.13 36.66
CA ALA A 529 3.26 17.91 36.47
C ALA A 529 2.32 17.28 35.43
N GLY A 530 2.31 15.94 35.34
CA GLY A 530 1.37 15.21 34.50
C GLY A 530 -0.07 15.59 34.84
N ASP A 531 -0.91 15.68 33.81
CA ASP A 531 -2.31 16.10 33.86
C ASP A 531 -3.28 15.02 33.32
N GLY A 532 -2.75 13.85 32.95
CA GLY A 532 -3.50 12.74 32.37
C GLY A 532 -3.67 12.89 30.86
N GLY A 533 -4.62 12.15 30.27
CA GLY A 533 -4.79 12.16 28.81
C GLY A 533 -3.60 11.54 28.07
N ILE A 534 -3.27 12.07 26.90
CA ILE A 534 -2.21 11.51 26.05
C ILE A 534 -0.92 12.29 26.28
N ASP A 535 0.11 11.58 26.74
CA ASP A 535 1.47 12.09 26.77
C ASP A 535 2.25 11.54 25.58
N ASP A 536 2.94 12.43 24.89
CA ASP A 536 3.70 12.12 23.69
C ASP A 536 5.13 12.60 23.86
N ALA A 537 5.98 11.73 24.40
CA ALA A 537 7.34 12.07 24.79
C ALA A 537 8.33 11.66 23.70
N GLU A 538 9.05 12.64 23.17
CA GLU A 538 10.31 12.36 22.49
C GLU A 538 11.32 11.83 23.51
N VAL A 539 11.96 10.71 23.16
CA VAL A 539 12.99 10.08 23.99
C VAL A 539 14.24 9.88 23.16
N THR A 540 15.38 9.76 23.83
CA THR A 540 16.63 9.38 23.18
C THR A 540 17.33 8.38 24.06
N GLY A 541 17.43 7.13 23.59
CA GLY A 541 18.10 6.07 24.32
C GLY A 541 17.94 4.71 23.66
N GLN A 542 18.86 3.80 23.97
CA GLN A 542 18.77 2.41 23.53
C GLN A 542 18.15 1.55 24.63
N GLY A 543 17.22 0.67 24.24
CA GLY A 543 16.58 -0.23 25.20
C GLY A 543 15.92 -1.42 24.53
N ARG A 544 15.99 -2.57 25.21
CA ARG A 544 15.09 -3.72 24.96
C ARG A 544 13.84 -3.62 25.83
N TYR A 545 13.96 -3.05 27.02
CA TYR A 545 12.87 -2.86 27.95
C TYR A 545 12.57 -1.38 28.09
N VAL A 546 11.27 -1.04 28.12
CA VAL A 546 10.78 0.31 28.41
C VAL A 546 9.91 0.22 29.65
N ARG A 547 10.10 1.12 30.62
CA ARG A 547 9.32 1.18 31.86
C ARG A 547 8.78 2.58 32.09
N VAL A 548 7.51 2.66 32.45
CA VAL A 548 6.89 3.88 32.98
C VAL A 548 6.87 3.75 34.50
N TYR A 549 7.75 4.49 35.17
CA TYR A 549 7.87 4.52 36.62
C TYR A 549 7.06 5.68 37.19
N CYS A 550 5.93 5.38 37.81
CA CYS A 550 5.00 6.35 38.37
C CYS A 550 5.37 6.63 39.84
N ALA A 551 5.97 7.79 40.08
CA ALA A 551 6.44 8.20 41.41
C ALA A 551 5.33 8.77 42.30
N GLU A 552 4.37 9.50 41.72
CA GLU A 552 3.25 10.10 42.45
C GLU A 552 1.96 10.08 41.61
N ARG A 553 0.86 9.60 42.18
CA ARG A 553 -0.48 9.61 41.57
C ARG A 553 -1.10 11.01 41.56
N GLY A 554 -1.77 11.36 40.46
CA GLY A 554 -2.52 12.62 40.33
C GLY A 554 -3.90 12.61 40.97
N THR A 555 -4.37 11.45 41.42
CA THR A 555 -5.70 11.27 42.04
C THR A 555 -5.63 10.33 43.25
N GLN A 556 -6.72 10.20 44.01
CA GLN A 556 -6.82 9.21 45.10
C GLN A 556 -6.84 7.75 44.63
N TRP A 557 -6.99 7.52 43.32
CA TRP A 557 -7.05 6.19 42.71
C TRP A 557 -5.63 5.68 42.37
N GLY A 558 -5.49 4.44 41.89
CA GLY A 558 -4.23 3.93 41.31
C GLY A 558 -3.86 4.66 40.00
N THR A 559 -2.73 4.32 39.40
CA THR A 559 -2.38 4.80 38.05
C THR A 559 -2.96 3.86 36.99
N ARG A 560 -3.45 4.41 35.87
CA ARG A 560 -4.03 3.64 34.76
C ARG A 560 -3.49 4.09 33.41
N CYS A 561 -2.88 3.18 32.67
CA CYS A 561 -2.36 3.41 31.32
C CYS A 561 -3.09 2.47 30.34
N GLY A 562 -3.73 3.03 29.31
CA GLY A 562 -4.36 2.35 28.19
C GLY A 562 -3.41 2.17 27.01
N SER A 563 -3.92 1.51 25.96
CA SER A 563 -3.23 1.22 24.69
C SER A 563 -2.93 2.45 23.85
#